data_AF-A0A6N3HX37-F1
#
_entry.id   AF-A0A6N3HX37-F1
#
_cell.length_a   1.000
_cell.length_b   1.000
_cell.length_c   1.000
_cell.angle_alpha   90.00
_cell.angle_beta   90.00
_cell.angle_gamma   90.00
#
_symmetry.space_group_name_H-M   'P 1'
#
loop_
_entity.id
_entity.type
_entity.pdbx_description
1 polymer ?
#
loop_
_entity_poly.entity_id
_entity_poly.type
_entity_poly.pdbx_seq_one_letter_code
_entity_poly.pdbx_strand_id
1 'polypeptide(L)'
;MFKPHTTEQGRVYLFLKERFMLEKCLVSPISCSALLLEDQNGCKFAFAFQENDVRQIEIPAPPEREEVRAFWKQFKALDPPPQLKSFDDITIWWLNHPNPLTYQMALNLPDDLYRHFLAHMILEDEEVYRLAEKGLVTENEYLDIRLWYHNGPFRDHWLGPLGVDGTGYLHGLTRHYRKPNAYEMHFYVMDDYYRCMNHLPE
;
A
#
# COMPACT_ATOMS: atom_id res chain seq x y z
N MET A 1 -3.50 0.94 -12.05
CA MET A 1 -3.86 -0.29 -12.79
C MET A 1 -2.97 -1.42 -12.31
N PHE A 2 -3.54 -2.55 -11.90
CA PHE A 2 -2.76 -3.69 -11.38
C PHE A 2 -1.80 -4.25 -12.43
N LYS A 3 -0.57 -4.57 -12.00
CA LYS A 3 0.45 -5.21 -12.83
C LYS A 3 0.68 -6.65 -12.33
N PRO A 4 0.35 -7.68 -13.12
CA PRO A 4 0.64 -9.05 -12.76
C PRO A 4 2.14 -9.30 -12.60
N HIS A 5 2.51 -10.12 -11.61
CA HIS A 5 3.91 -10.43 -11.29
C HIS A 5 4.33 -11.82 -11.80
N THR A 6 3.37 -12.68 -12.13
CA THR A 6 3.61 -14.04 -12.64
C THR A 6 2.82 -14.28 -13.93
N THR A 7 3.21 -15.30 -14.68
CA THR A 7 2.51 -15.72 -15.90
C THR A 7 1.05 -16.10 -15.59
N GLU A 8 0.83 -16.83 -14.51
CA GLU A 8 -0.45 -17.31 -14.05
C GLU A 8 -1.37 -16.16 -13.62
N GLN A 9 -0.86 -15.21 -12.83
CA GLN A 9 -1.58 -13.97 -12.53
C GLN A 9 -1.90 -13.18 -13.80
N GLY A 10 -0.99 -13.17 -14.78
CA GLY A 10 -1.21 -12.55 -16.09
C GLY A 10 -2.42 -13.14 -16.82
N ARG A 11 -2.58 -14.47 -16.78
CA ARG A 11 -3.75 -15.16 -17.36
C ARG A 11 -5.03 -14.83 -16.63
N VAL A 12 -5.02 -14.83 -15.28
CA VAL A 12 -6.19 -14.42 -14.49
C VAL A 12 -6.55 -12.96 -14.78
N TYR A 13 -5.56 -12.07 -14.82
CA TYR A 13 -5.79 -10.65 -15.09
C TYR A 13 -6.42 -10.40 -16.46
N LEU A 14 -5.95 -11.08 -17.51
CA LEU A 14 -6.56 -11.00 -18.84
C LEU A 14 -8.02 -11.48 -18.83
N PHE A 15 -8.29 -12.62 -18.17
CA PHE A 15 -9.65 -13.11 -18.00
C PHE A 15 -10.55 -12.09 -17.31
N LEU A 16 -10.06 -11.43 -16.25
CA LEU A 16 -10.79 -10.39 -15.53
C LEU A 16 -11.04 -9.16 -16.39
N LYS A 17 -10.02 -8.71 -17.15
CA LYS A 17 -10.11 -7.55 -18.03
C LYS A 17 -11.18 -7.70 -19.12
N GLU A 18 -11.41 -8.92 -19.59
CA GLU A 18 -12.45 -9.22 -20.59
C GLU A 18 -13.88 -9.21 -20.03
N ARG A 19 -14.05 -9.41 -18.71
CA ARG A 19 -15.35 -9.70 -18.08
C ARG A 19 -15.82 -8.63 -17.10
N PHE A 20 -14.91 -7.82 -16.58
CA PHE A 20 -15.19 -6.83 -15.54
C PHE A 20 -14.70 -5.44 -15.93
N MET A 21 -15.39 -4.41 -15.42
CA MET A 21 -14.95 -3.02 -15.55
C MET A 21 -13.84 -2.74 -14.53
N LEU A 22 -12.61 -3.16 -14.83
CA LEU A 22 -11.47 -3.07 -13.88
C LEU A 22 -11.15 -1.66 -13.39
N GLU A 23 -11.57 -0.62 -14.11
CA GLU A 23 -11.44 0.79 -13.68
C GLU A 23 -12.27 1.09 -12.42
N LYS A 24 -13.27 0.27 -12.12
CA LYS A 24 -14.17 0.39 -10.95
C LYS A 24 -13.93 -0.70 -9.91
N CYS A 25 -12.84 -1.44 -10.03
CA CYS A 25 -12.52 -2.55 -9.15
C CYS A 25 -11.11 -2.41 -8.58
N LEU A 26 -10.91 -2.94 -7.38
CA LEU A 26 -9.58 -3.21 -6.86
C LEU A 26 -9.19 -4.64 -7.24
N VAL A 27 -7.96 -4.79 -7.70
CA VAL A 27 -7.37 -6.09 -8.03
C VAL A 27 -6.13 -6.27 -7.18
N SER A 28 -6.10 -7.32 -6.37
CA SER A 28 -4.94 -7.67 -5.54
C SER A 28 -4.53 -9.12 -5.72
N PRO A 29 -3.24 -9.45 -5.58
CA PRO A 29 -2.78 -10.82 -5.60
C PRO A 29 -3.11 -11.50 -4.26
N ILE A 30 -3.53 -12.77 -4.33
CA ILE A 30 -3.72 -13.63 -3.16
C ILE A 30 -2.79 -14.85 -3.18
N SER A 31 -2.19 -15.16 -4.33
CA SER A 31 -1.07 -16.09 -4.45
C SER A 31 -0.31 -15.85 -5.76
N CYS A 32 0.73 -16.64 -6.04
CA CYS A 32 1.44 -16.63 -7.32
C CYS A 32 0.57 -17.04 -8.52
N SER A 33 -0.62 -17.62 -8.31
CA SER A 33 -1.51 -18.06 -9.39
C SER A 33 -2.94 -17.52 -9.28
N ALA A 34 -3.21 -16.64 -8.33
CA ALA A 34 -4.58 -16.18 -8.05
C ALA A 34 -4.66 -14.70 -7.70
N LEU A 35 -5.77 -14.08 -8.11
CA LEU A 35 -6.12 -12.68 -7.87
C LEU A 35 -7.48 -12.58 -7.17
N LEU A 36 -7.61 -11.57 -6.32
CA LEU A 36 -8.85 -11.11 -5.73
C LEU A 36 -9.34 -9.88 -6.48
N LEU A 37 -10.60 -9.90 -6.88
CA LEU A 37 -11.34 -8.76 -7.42
C LEU A 37 -12.29 -8.26 -6.34
N GLU A 38 -12.26 -6.97 -6.05
CA GLU A 38 -13.23 -6.28 -5.22
C GLU A 38 -13.94 -5.19 -6.04
N ASP A 39 -15.28 -5.18 -6.04
CA ASP A 39 -16.06 -4.17 -6.72
C ASP A 39 -16.30 -2.92 -5.84
N GLN A 40 -16.91 -1.89 -6.43
CA GLN A 40 -17.26 -0.63 -5.75
C GLN A 40 -18.24 -0.80 -4.57
N ASN A 41 -18.94 -1.92 -4.47
CA ASN A 41 -19.87 -2.23 -3.36
C ASN A 41 -19.19 -3.07 -2.26
N GLY A 42 -17.91 -3.40 -2.43
CA GLY A 42 -17.16 -4.27 -1.50
C GLY A 42 -17.40 -5.77 -1.72
N CYS A 43 -18.06 -6.18 -2.81
CA CYS A 43 -18.22 -7.58 -3.15
C CYS A 43 -16.88 -8.15 -3.64
N LYS A 44 -16.49 -9.32 -3.10
CA LYS A 44 -15.19 -9.93 -3.35
C LYS A 44 -15.32 -11.26 -4.09
N PHE A 45 -14.47 -11.46 -5.09
CA PHE A 45 -14.39 -12.70 -5.87
C PHE A 45 -12.92 -13.07 -6.08
N ALA A 46 -12.57 -14.33 -5.82
CA ALA A 46 -11.22 -14.84 -6.06
C ALA A 46 -11.18 -15.72 -7.30
N PHE A 47 -10.16 -15.55 -8.12
CA PHE A 47 -9.93 -16.33 -9.33
C PHE A 47 -8.51 -16.85 -9.35
N ALA A 48 -8.33 -18.12 -9.73
CA ALA A 48 -7.04 -18.77 -9.84
C ALA A 48 -6.87 -19.43 -11.21
N PHE A 49 -5.63 -19.43 -11.70
CA PHE A 49 -5.25 -20.25 -12.83
C PHE A 49 -4.88 -21.66 -12.35
N GLN A 50 -5.69 -22.65 -12.69
CA GLN A 50 -5.54 -24.05 -12.28
C GLN A 50 -5.95 -24.97 -13.45
N GLU A 51 -5.26 -26.10 -13.63
CA GLU A 51 -5.59 -27.08 -14.68
C GLU A 51 -5.68 -26.47 -16.10
N ASN A 52 -4.78 -25.52 -16.41
CA ASN A 52 -4.75 -24.76 -17.67
C ASN A 52 -5.95 -23.82 -17.93
N ASP A 53 -6.78 -23.52 -16.93
CA ASP A 53 -7.92 -22.61 -17.07
C ASP A 53 -8.04 -21.64 -15.88
N VAL A 54 -8.80 -20.55 -16.05
CA VAL A 54 -9.12 -19.61 -14.96
C VAL A 54 -10.44 -20.03 -14.32
N ARG A 55 -10.41 -20.31 -13.02
CA ARG A 55 -11.59 -20.72 -12.24
C ARG A 55 -11.81 -19.76 -11.08
N GLN A 56 -13.07 -19.53 -10.76
CA GLN A 56 -13.42 -18.91 -9.49
C GLN A 56 -13.10 -19.89 -8.36
N ILE A 57 -12.48 -19.39 -7.31
CA ILE A 57 -12.14 -20.14 -6.10
C ILE A 57 -12.78 -19.47 -4.88
N GLU A 58 -12.84 -20.20 -3.78
CA GLU A 58 -13.15 -19.60 -2.49
C GLU A 58 -12.03 -18.63 -2.07
N ILE A 59 -12.41 -17.54 -1.42
CA ILE A 59 -11.44 -16.59 -0.87
C ILE A 59 -10.72 -17.30 0.28
N PRO A 60 -9.38 -17.36 0.28
CA PRO A 60 -8.65 -17.98 1.38
C PRO A 60 -9.03 -17.36 2.72
N ALA A 61 -9.22 -18.21 3.73
CA ALA A 61 -9.41 -17.74 5.10
C ALA A 61 -8.17 -16.95 5.55
N PRO A 62 -8.35 -15.89 6.37
CA PRO A 62 -7.21 -15.23 6.99
C PRO A 62 -6.37 -16.22 7.81
N PRO A 63 -5.04 -16.06 7.85
CA PRO A 63 -4.17 -16.92 8.64
C PRO A 63 -4.42 -16.75 10.14
N GLU A 64 -4.21 -17.82 10.90
CA GLU A 64 -4.33 -17.79 12.35
C GLU A 64 -3.23 -16.92 13.00
N ARG A 65 -3.56 -16.25 14.10
CA ARG A 65 -2.63 -15.30 14.75
C ARG A 65 -1.34 -15.98 15.22
N GLU A 66 -1.45 -17.20 15.72
CA GLU A 66 -0.34 -18.02 16.20
C GLU A 66 0.60 -18.40 15.05
N GLU A 67 0.06 -18.73 13.88
CA GLU A 67 0.82 -19.06 12.68
C GLU A 67 1.61 -17.85 12.18
N VAL A 68 0.96 -16.69 12.11
CA VAL A 68 1.58 -15.41 11.73
C VAL A 68 2.72 -15.04 12.70
N ARG A 69 2.48 -15.19 14.01
CA ARG A 69 3.50 -14.93 15.03
C ARG A 69 4.69 -15.89 14.91
N ALA A 70 4.43 -17.18 14.67
CA ALA A 70 5.47 -18.18 14.48
C ALA A 70 6.31 -17.87 13.23
N PHE A 71 5.66 -17.53 12.11
CA PHE A 71 6.30 -17.12 10.88
C PHE A 71 7.22 -15.92 11.11
N TRP A 72 6.74 -14.84 11.72
CA TRP A 72 7.58 -13.65 11.96
C TRP A 72 8.79 -13.94 12.87
N LYS A 73 8.65 -14.87 13.82
CA LYS A 73 9.78 -15.30 14.66
C LYS A 73 10.84 -16.01 13.82
N GLN A 74 10.43 -16.89 12.91
CA GLN A 74 11.34 -17.62 12.02
C GLN A 74 11.96 -16.68 10.98
N PHE A 75 11.16 -15.82 10.36
CA PHE A 75 11.62 -14.84 9.37
C PHE A 75 12.70 -13.91 9.93
N LYS A 76 12.52 -13.42 11.16
CA LYS A 76 13.54 -12.61 11.86
C LYS A 76 14.81 -13.37 12.23
N ALA A 77 14.76 -14.70 12.26
CA ALA A 77 15.89 -15.57 12.58
C ALA A 77 16.64 -16.07 11.34
N LEU A 78 16.24 -15.68 10.12
CA LEU A 78 16.96 -16.01 8.89
C LEU A 78 18.36 -15.38 8.90
N ASP A 79 19.36 -16.15 8.47
CA ASP A 79 20.75 -15.71 8.33
C ASP A 79 21.27 -16.04 6.91
N PRO A 80 21.52 -15.02 6.05
CA PRO A 80 21.34 -13.60 6.31
C PRO A 80 19.85 -13.17 6.31
N PRO A 81 19.49 -12.07 6.99
CA PRO A 81 18.13 -11.55 6.94
C PRO A 81 17.79 -11.05 5.52
N PRO A 82 16.55 -11.25 5.05
CA PRO A 82 16.12 -10.76 3.75
C PRO A 82 16.15 -9.23 3.71
N GLN A 83 16.75 -8.67 2.67
CA GLN A 83 16.86 -7.23 2.47
C GLN A 83 15.72 -6.71 1.58
N LEU A 84 14.51 -6.61 2.15
CA LEU A 84 13.34 -6.12 1.44
C LEU A 84 13.28 -4.59 1.58
N LYS A 85 13.53 -3.85 0.49
CA LYS A 85 13.67 -2.39 0.54
C LYS A 85 12.44 -1.63 0.09
N SER A 86 11.67 -2.20 -0.82
CA SER A 86 10.46 -1.61 -1.40
C SER A 86 9.28 -2.58 -1.37
N PHE A 87 8.09 -2.09 -1.74
CA PHE A 87 6.94 -2.96 -1.97
C PHE A 87 7.20 -3.97 -3.09
N ASP A 88 7.94 -3.60 -4.14
CA ASP A 88 8.31 -4.54 -5.20
C ASP A 88 9.18 -5.69 -4.67
N ASP A 89 10.19 -5.38 -3.84
CA ASP A 89 11.02 -6.41 -3.20
C ASP A 89 10.17 -7.34 -2.32
N ILE A 90 9.27 -6.76 -1.51
CA ILE A 90 8.35 -7.51 -0.65
C ILE A 90 7.43 -8.40 -1.49
N THR A 91 6.90 -7.88 -2.59
CA THR A 91 5.97 -8.60 -3.48
C THR A 91 6.67 -9.77 -4.14
N ILE A 92 7.85 -9.55 -4.72
CA ILE A 92 8.65 -10.62 -5.32
C ILE A 92 9.00 -11.68 -4.27
N TRP A 93 9.42 -11.28 -3.07
CA TRP A 93 9.71 -12.22 -2.00
C TRP A 93 8.47 -13.03 -1.61
N TRP A 94 7.35 -12.35 -1.34
CA TRP A 94 6.08 -12.94 -0.90
C TRP A 94 5.53 -13.95 -1.91
N LEU A 95 5.66 -13.69 -3.21
CA LEU A 95 5.19 -14.58 -4.27
C LEU A 95 6.05 -15.85 -4.44
N ASN A 96 7.34 -15.77 -4.12
CA ASN A 96 8.30 -16.85 -4.37
C ASN A 96 8.66 -17.68 -3.13
N HIS A 97 8.18 -17.28 -1.94
CA HIS A 97 8.49 -17.96 -0.69
C HIS A 97 7.21 -18.41 0.02
N PRO A 98 7.15 -19.67 0.49
CA PRO A 98 6.04 -20.12 1.33
C PRO A 98 5.89 -19.23 2.56
N ASN A 99 4.71 -18.65 2.74
CA ASN A 99 4.39 -17.82 3.88
C ASN A 99 2.88 -17.83 4.12
N PRO A 100 2.42 -17.64 5.36
CA PRO A 100 1.00 -17.63 5.69
C PRO A 100 0.36 -16.25 5.50
N LEU A 101 1.14 -15.22 5.16
CA LEU A 101 0.66 -13.84 5.19
C LEU A 101 -0.25 -13.57 4.00
N THR A 102 -1.33 -12.83 4.24
CA THR A 102 -2.00 -12.14 3.15
C THR A 102 -1.07 -11.08 2.56
N TYR A 103 -1.31 -10.67 1.32
CA TYR A 103 -0.46 -9.67 0.67
C TYR A 103 -0.44 -8.34 1.44
N GLN A 104 -1.59 -7.89 1.98
CA GLN A 104 -1.66 -6.71 2.84
C GLN A 104 -0.80 -6.85 4.10
N MET A 105 -0.81 -8.02 4.75
CA MET A 105 0.02 -8.28 5.93
C MET A 105 1.51 -8.29 5.59
N ALA A 106 1.89 -8.80 4.42
CA ALA A 106 3.28 -8.79 3.96
C ALA A 106 3.79 -7.36 3.73
N LEU A 107 2.96 -6.48 3.15
CA LEU A 107 3.27 -5.05 2.96
C LEU A 107 3.19 -4.24 4.26
N ASN A 108 2.54 -4.78 5.30
CA ASN A 108 2.30 -4.12 6.58
C ASN A 108 1.58 -2.76 6.42
N LEU A 109 0.55 -2.73 5.57
CA LEU A 109 -0.24 -1.52 5.31
C LEU A 109 -1.60 -1.57 6.02
N PRO A 110 -2.05 -0.48 6.66
CA PRO A 110 -3.43 -0.35 7.11
C PRO A 110 -4.40 -0.35 5.90
N ASP A 111 -5.69 -0.55 6.16
CA ASP A 111 -6.68 -0.80 5.10
C ASP A 111 -6.81 0.36 4.11
N ASP A 112 -6.92 1.59 4.60
CA ASP A 112 -6.95 2.82 3.81
C ASP A 112 -5.76 2.89 2.83
N LEU A 113 -4.56 2.67 3.37
CA LEU A 113 -3.32 2.79 2.61
C LEU A 113 -3.12 1.62 1.65
N TYR A 114 -3.55 0.41 2.02
CA TYR A 114 -3.50 -0.76 1.14
C TYR A 114 -4.45 -0.61 -0.06
N ARG A 115 -5.68 -0.12 0.17
CA ARG A 115 -6.62 0.17 -0.92
C ARG A 115 -6.08 1.25 -1.84
N HIS A 116 -5.46 2.30 -1.26
CA HIS A 116 -4.81 3.36 -2.03
C HIS A 116 -3.66 2.81 -2.88
N PHE A 117 -2.83 1.94 -2.32
CA PHE A 117 -1.73 1.24 -3.00
C PHE A 117 -2.20 0.42 -4.21
N LEU A 118 -3.35 -0.25 -4.13
CA LEU A 118 -3.88 -1.04 -5.23
C LEU A 118 -4.38 -0.18 -6.42
N ALA A 119 -4.78 1.05 -6.14
CA ALA A 119 -5.40 1.95 -7.12
C ALA A 119 -4.41 2.95 -7.74
N HIS A 120 -3.41 3.40 -6.97
CA HIS A 120 -2.54 4.52 -7.32
C HIS A 120 -1.09 4.09 -7.57
N MET A 121 -0.38 4.88 -8.37
CA MET A 121 1.06 4.74 -8.53
C MET A 121 1.77 5.35 -7.33
N ILE A 122 2.90 4.76 -6.94
CA ILE A 122 3.77 5.36 -5.94
C ILE A 122 4.48 6.55 -6.59
N LEU A 123 4.39 7.72 -5.96
CA LEU A 123 5.03 8.94 -6.45
C LEU A 123 6.55 8.87 -6.29
N GLU A 124 7.27 9.60 -7.13
CA GLU A 124 8.70 9.83 -6.97
C GLU A 124 8.98 10.94 -5.94
N ASP A 125 10.23 11.01 -5.47
CA ASP A 125 10.70 11.97 -4.46
C ASP A 125 10.28 13.41 -4.77
N GLU A 126 10.56 13.92 -5.97
CA GLU A 126 10.27 15.30 -6.37
C GLU A 126 8.77 15.61 -6.42
N GLU A 127 7.93 14.62 -6.68
CA GLU A 127 6.48 14.77 -6.65
C GLU A 127 6.00 14.93 -5.20
N VAL A 128 6.50 14.08 -4.31
CA VAL A 128 6.18 14.14 -2.88
C VAL A 128 6.66 15.42 -2.23
N TYR A 129 7.87 15.88 -2.55
CA TYR A 129 8.37 17.17 -2.03
C TYR A 129 7.51 18.33 -2.52
N ARG A 130 7.11 18.34 -3.80
CA ARG A 130 6.19 19.36 -4.30
C ARG A 130 4.84 19.33 -3.58
N LEU A 131 4.30 18.16 -3.24
CA LEU A 131 3.08 18.06 -2.43
C LEU A 131 3.29 18.66 -1.04
N ALA A 132 4.35 18.28 -0.35
CA ALA A 132 4.64 18.77 1.00
C ALA A 132 4.90 20.29 1.02
N GLU A 133 5.58 20.83 0.01
CA GLU A 133 5.88 22.27 -0.12
C GLU A 133 4.64 23.12 -0.44
N LYS A 134 3.52 22.53 -0.89
CA LYS A 134 2.24 23.26 -1.03
C LYS A 134 1.74 23.83 0.29
N GLY A 135 2.11 23.22 1.43
CA GLY A 135 1.65 23.61 2.76
C GLY A 135 0.23 23.15 3.11
N LEU A 136 -0.55 22.66 2.15
CA LEU A 136 -1.85 22.03 2.33
C LEU A 136 -2.02 20.92 1.29
N VAL A 137 -2.36 19.72 1.75
CA VAL A 137 -2.59 18.56 0.90
C VAL A 137 -3.98 17.99 1.15
N THR A 138 -4.60 17.45 0.11
CA THR A 138 -5.83 16.65 0.24
C THR A 138 -5.57 15.34 1.00
N GLU A 139 -6.62 14.68 1.47
CA GLU A 139 -6.50 13.35 2.09
C GLU A 139 -5.87 12.32 1.16
N ASN A 140 -6.20 12.34 -0.14
CA ASN A 140 -5.59 11.46 -1.14
C ASN A 140 -4.10 11.76 -1.36
N GLU A 141 -3.73 13.05 -1.47
CA GLU A 141 -2.32 13.43 -1.58
C GLU A 141 -1.54 13.05 -0.31
N TYR A 142 -2.17 13.10 0.86
CA TYR A 142 -1.55 12.60 2.09
C TYR A 142 -1.35 11.08 2.07
N LEU A 143 -2.30 10.31 1.52
CA LEU A 143 -2.11 8.87 1.27
C LEU A 143 -0.98 8.61 0.28
N ASP A 144 -0.81 9.42 -0.77
CA ASP A 144 0.32 9.32 -1.70
C ASP A 144 1.67 9.52 -0.99
N ILE A 145 1.78 10.55 -0.14
CA ILE A 145 2.98 10.82 0.67
C ILE A 145 3.25 9.64 1.61
N ARG A 146 2.23 9.09 2.27
CA ARG A 146 2.37 7.91 3.13
C ARG A 146 2.83 6.68 2.34
N LEU A 147 2.26 6.42 1.16
CA LEU A 147 2.67 5.29 0.32
C LEU A 147 4.13 5.39 -0.07
N TRP A 148 4.54 6.55 -0.57
CA TRP A 148 5.95 6.82 -0.88
C TRP A 148 6.81 6.54 0.34
N TYR A 149 6.47 7.07 1.52
CA TYR A 149 7.25 6.88 2.74
C TYR A 149 7.43 5.40 3.12
N HIS A 150 6.34 4.63 3.06
CA HIS A 150 6.35 3.19 3.38
C HIS A 150 7.06 2.33 2.33
N ASN A 151 7.21 2.81 1.09
CA ASN A 151 7.93 2.12 0.02
C ASN A 151 9.48 2.18 0.17
N GLY A 152 10.00 2.79 1.24
CA GLY A 152 11.43 2.76 1.56
C GLY A 152 12.11 4.05 2.02
N PRO A 153 11.69 5.26 1.60
CA PRO A 153 12.22 6.55 2.05
C PRO A 153 12.28 6.74 3.57
N PHE A 154 11.47 6.01 4.36
CA PHE A 154 11.55 6.03 5.84
C PHE A 154 12.95 5.78 6.43
N ARG A 155 13.88 5.22 5.66
CA ARG A 155 15.26 4.95 6.09
C ARG A 155 16.11 6.21 6.25
N ASP A 156 15.80 7.26 5.51
CA ASP A 156 16.52 8.54 5.56
C ASP A 156 15.60 9.77 5.61
N HIS A 157 14.29 9.54 5.68
CA HIS A 157 13.26 10.56 5.85
C HIS A 157 12.48 10.36 7.17
N TRP A 158 11.94 11.44 7.69
CA TRP A 158 10.94 11.39 8.75
C TRP A 158 9.63 11.98 8.25
N LEU A 159 8.54 11.26 8.47
CA LEU A 159 7.18 11.72 8.21
C LEU A 159 6.38 11.52 9.49
N GLY A 160 5.72 12.57 9.98
CA GLY A 160 4.91 12.44 11.17
C GLY A 160 4.14 13.70 11.56
N PRO A 161 3.25 13.57 12.56
CA PRO A 161 2.51 14.71 13.08
C PRO A 161 3.44 15.63 13.87
N LEU A 162 3.26 16.94 13.70
CA LEU A 162 3.89 17.99 14.48
C LEU A 162 2.96 18.58 15.54
N GLY A 163 1.65 18.37 15.39
CA GLY A 163 0.64 18.79 16.34
C GLY A 163 -0.70 19.04 15.69
N VAL A 164 -1.63 19.55 16.49
CA VAL A 164 -2.92 20.07 16.04
C VAL A 164 -3.09 21.48 16.57
N ASP A 165 -3.56 22.38 15.74
CA ASP A 165 -3.81 23.78 16.13
C ASP A 165 -5.22 24.24 15.68
N GLY A 166 -5.45 25.56 15.75
CA GLY A 166 -6.71 26.17 15.33
C GLY A 166 -6.96 26.13 13.81
N THR A 167 -5.98 25.66 13.03
CA THR A 167 -6.05 25.52 11.57
C THR A 167 -6.32 24.07 11.19
N GLY A 168 -5.60 23.11 11.80
CA GLY A 168 -5.72 21.71 11.44
C GLY A 168 -4.65 20.80 12.05
N TYR A 169 -4.57 19.58 11.54
CA TYR A 169 -3.46 18.67 11.84
C TYR A 169 -2.22 19.03 11.02
N LEU A 170 -1.17 19.50 11.70
CA LEU A 170 0.10 19.84 11.08
C LEU A 170 1.01 18.63 11.02
N HIS A 171 1.60 18.39 9.84
CA HIS A 171 2.55 17.33 9.59
C HIS A 171 3.89 17.89 9.12
N GLY A 172 4.95 17.13 9.38
CA GLY A 172 6.29 17.40 8.90
C GLY A 172 6.81 16.27 8.04
N LEU A 173 7.47 16.63 6.94
CA LEU A 173 8.31 15.75 6.14
C LEU A 173 9.75 16.26 6.17
N THR A 174 10.64 15.53 6.81
CA THR A 174 12.07 15.86 6.90
C THR A 174 12.89 14.98 5.97
N ARG A 175 13.56 15.59 4.99
CA ARG A 175 14.60 14.98 4.17
C ARG A 175 15.90 14.88 4.93
N HIS A 176 16.69 13.86 4.63
CA HIS A 176 17.99 13.65 5.26
C HIS A 176 17.91 13.70 6.80
N TYR A 177 16.90 13.03 7.34
CA TYR A 177 16.60 13.05 8.76
C TYR A 177 17.83 12.60 9.58
N ARG A 178 18.12 13.34 10.65
CA ARG A 178 19.33 13.18 11.51
C ARG A 178 20.67 13.40 10.79
N LYS A 179 20.68 14.10 9.65
CA LYS A 179 21.90 14.53 8.96
C LYS A 179 22.04 16.07 9.01
N PRO A 180 23.25 16.64 8.84
CA PRO A 180 23.47 18.08 8.92
C PRO A 180 22.70 18.90 7.86
N ASN A 181 22.39 18.28 6.72
CA ASN A 181 21.64 18.89 5.62
C ASN A 181 20.15 18.53 5.66
N ALA A 182 19.59 18.27 6.85
CA ALA A 182 18.17 17.99 6.99
C ALA A 182 17.34 19.18 6.50
N TYR A 183 16.27 18.88 5.76
CA TYR A 183 15.34 19.88 5.25
C TYR A 183 13.92 19.46 5.60
N GLU A 184 13.23 20.29 6.37
CA GLU A 184 11.89 20.00 6.86
C GLU A 184 10.86 20.84 6.10
N MET A 185 9.84 20.16 5.59
CA MET A 185 8.66 20.74 4.96
C MET A 185 7.46 20.53 5.87
N HIS A 186 6.58 21.53 5.96
CA HIS A 186 5.39 21.50 6.80
C HIS A 186 4.13 21.60 5.94
N PHE A 187 3.13 20.79 6.25
CA PHE A 187 1.84 20.84 5.56
C PHE A 187 0.68 20.43 6.46
N TYR A 188 -0.48 21.00 6.20
CA TYR A 188 -1.75 20.55 6.75
C TYR A 188 -2.39 19.49 5.84
N VAL A 189 -3.20 18.62 6.44
CA VAL A 189 -4.10 17.73 5.69
C VAL A 189 -5.48 18.36 5.69
N MET A 190 -6.08 18.51 4.51
CA MET A 190 -7.45 19.01 4.33
C MET A 190 -8.45 17.89 4.63
N ASP A 191 -8.53 17.52 5.92
CA ASP A 191 -9.50 16.57 6.46
C ASP A 191 -10.75 17.30 7.02
N ASP A 192 -11.69 16.56 7.58
CA ASP A 192 -12.92 17.09 8.15
C ASP A 192 -12.66 18.12 9.27
N TYR A 193 -11.60 17.91 10.06
CA TYR A 193 -11.22 18.85 11.11
C TYR A 193 -10.71 20.16 10.50
N TYR A 194 -9.83 20.11 9.50
CA TYR A 194 -9.37 21.30 8.77
C TYR A 194 -10.54 22.04 8.13
N ARG A 195 -11.45 21.33 7.44
CA ARG A 195 -12.63 21.95 6.81
C ARG A 195 -13.52 22.64 7.84
N CYS A 196 -13.78 21.99 8.97
CA CYS A 196 -14.57 22.53 10.06
C CYS A 196 -13.94 23.82 10.65
N MET A 197 -12.65 23.77 10.98
CA MET A 197 -11.93 24.88 11.59
C MET A 197 -11.78 26.09 10.67
N ASN A 198 -11.74 25.87 9.35
CA ASN A 198 -11.59 26.92 8.35
C ASN A 198 -12.90 27.30 7.64
N HIS A 199 -14.05 26.82 8.14
CA HIS A 199 -15.39 27.11 7.59
C HIS A 199 -15.52 26.83 6.08
N LEU A 200 -14.89 25.74 5.62
CA LEU A 200 -14.98 25.29 4.24
C LEU A 200 -16.24 24.43 4.06
N PRO A 201 -16.94 24.55 2.91
CA PRO A 201 -18.03 23.64 2.58
C PRO A 201 -17.48 22.22 2.37
N GLU A 202 -18.34 21.23 2.64
CA GLU A 202 -18.11 19.83 2.27
C GLU A 202 -18.02 19.64 0.75
#